data_AF-A0A1Y1QL86-F1
#
_entry.id   AF-A0A1Y1QL86-F1
#
_cell.length_a   1.000
_cell.length_b   1.000
_cell.length_c   1.000
_cell.angle_alpha   90.00
_cell.angle_beta   90.00
_cell.angle_gamma   90.00
#
_symmetry.space_group_name_H-M   'P 1'
#
loop_
_entity.id
_entity.type
_entity.pdbx_description
1 polymer ?
#
loop_
_entity_poly.entity_id
_entity_poly.type
_entity_poly.pdbx_seq_one_letter_code
_entity_poly.pdbx_strand_id
1 'polypeptide(L)'
;MQNLFIYDPKAPKRASNLSINSSLLEQARHYKINLSKLLEKTLIDTLQQKKSEEWLKQNRSALHAYNERIEQRGVFSDGLRRF
;
A
#
# COMPACT_ATOMS: atom_id res chain seq x y z
N MET A 1 16.55 9.82 -4.28
CA MET A 1 16.19 8.42 -3.97
C MET A 1 14.72 8.41 -3.62
N GLN A 2 13.88 7.73 -4.41
CA GLN A 2 12.44 7.63 -4.12
C GLN A 2 12.26 6.88 -2.80
N ASN A 3 11.53 7.47 -1.87
CA ASN A 3 11.34 6.89 -0.54
C ASN A 3 10.47 5.63 -0.69
N LEU A 4 11.10 4.45 -0.64
CA LEU A 4 10.43 3.14 -0.75
C LEU A 4 9.43 2.89 0.39
N PHE A 5 9.43 3.72 1.43
CA PHE A 5 8.58 3.59 2.59
C PHE A 5 7.50 4.67 2.62
N ILE A 6 6.28 4.23 2.89
CA ILE A 6 5.09 5.09 2.96
C ILE A 6 5.11 6.02 4.16
N TYR A 7 5.92 5.69 5.17
CA TYR A 7 6.17 6.40 6.41
C TYR A 7 7.63 6.16 6.86
N ASP A 8 8.12 6.91 7.85
CA ASP A 8 9.44 6.68 8.46
C ASP A 8 9.36 5.62 9.58
N PRO A 9 9.95 4.42 9.41
CA PRO A 9 9.93 3.38 10.44
C PRO A 9 10.78 3.71 11.68
N LYS A 10 11.63 4.73 11.61
CA LYS A 10 12.46 5.19 12.74
C LYS A 10 11.80 6.34 13.52
N ALA A 11 10.69 6.88 13.04
CA ALA A 11 9.98 7.95 13.72
C ALA A 11 9.50 7.47 15.11
N PRO A 12 9.61 8.32 16.15
CA PRO A 12 9.17 7.94 17.49
C PRO A 12 7.65 7.72 17.53
N LYS A 13 7.22 6.69 18.26
CA LYS A 13 5.79 6.43 18.46
C LYS A 13 5.16 7.56 19.25
N ARG A 14 4.03 8.07 18.77
CA ARG A 14 3.23 9.08 19.48
C ARG A 14 1.95 8.43 20.01
N ALA A 15 1.64 8.70 21.28
CA ALA A 15 0.36 8.33 21.85
C ALA A 15 -0.76 9.07 21.10
N SER A 16 -1.79 8.33 20.70
CA SER A 16 -2.94 8.85 19.97
C SER A 16 -4.19 8.42 20.70
N ASN A 17 -5.02 9.37 21.13
CA ASN A 17 -6.32 9.06 21.74
C ASN A 17 -7.32 8.74 20.63
N LEU A 18 -7.99 7.60 20.73
CA LEU A 18 -8.91 7.10 19.72
C LEU A 18 -10.07 6.38 20.38
N SER A 19 -11.28 6.56 19.82
CA SER A 19 -12.51 5.95 20.33
C SER A 19 -12.78 4.64 19.61
N ILE A 20 -12.90 3.54 20.36
CA ILE A 20 -13.29 2.21 19.85
C ILE A 20 -14.53 1.75 20.61
N ASN A 21 -15.35 0.92 19.96
CA ASN A 21 -16.43 0.20 20.61
C ASN A 21 -15.92 -0.54 21.87
N SER A 22 -16.61 -0.34 23.00
CA SER A 22 -16.21 -0.88 24.30
C SER A 22 -16.21 -2.41 24.34
N SER A 23 -17.24 -3.06 23.77
CA SER A 23 -17.32 -4.53 23.72
C SER A 23 -16.19 -5.13 22.89
N LEU A 24 -15.84 -4.51 21.76
CA LEU A 24 -14.69 -4.93 20.95
C LEU A 24 -13.37 -4.82 21.73
N LEU A 25 -13.21 -3.74 22.50
CA LEU A 25 -12.02 -3.53 23.33
C LEU A 25 -11.92 -4.59 24.44
N GLU A 26 -13.03 -4.93 25.07
CA GLU A 26 -13.11 -5.99 26.08
C GLU A 26 -12.71 -7.35 25.50
N GLN A 27 -13.25 -7.70 24.33
CA GLN A 27 -12.89 -8.93 23.63
C GLN A 27 -11.39 -8.94 23.27
N ALA A 28 -10.87 -7.84 22.72
CA ALA A 28 -9.45 -7.74 22.40
C ALA A 28 -8.55 -7.92 23.63
N ARG A 29 -8.95 -7.37 24.78
CA ARG A 29 -8.25 -7.57 26.05
C ARG A 29 -8.34 -9.02 26.53
N HIS A 30 -9.50 -9.65 26.44
CA HIS A 30 -9.70 -11.06 26.80
C HIS A 30 -8.74 -11.98 26.04
N TYR A 31 -8.60 -11.76 24.73
CA TYR A 31 -7.67 -12.51 23.88
C TYR A 31 -6.22 -12.00 23.91
N LYS A 32 -5.90 -11.02 24.78
CA LYS A 32 -4.56 -10.41 24.91
C LYS A 32 -4.00 -9.87 23.59
N ILE A 33 -4.87 -9.32 22.75
CA ILE A 33 -4.49 -8.74 21.46
C ILE A 33 -3.71 -7.43 21.70
N ASN A 34 -2.55 -7.32 21.05
CA ASN A 34 -1.77 -6.09 21.06
C ASN A 34 -2.39 -5.07 20.08
N LEU A 35 -3.30 -4.23 20.60
CA LEU A 35 -4.02 -3.21 19.83
C LEU A 35 -3.09 -2.24 19.10
N SER A 36 -2.00 -1.81 19.74
CA SER A 36 -1.05 -0.89 19.11
C SER A 36 -0.40 -1.50 17.87
N LYS A 37 0.06 -2.76 17.99
CA LYS A 37 0.66 -3.49 16.86
C LYS A 37 -0.34 -3.77 15.75
N LEU A 38 -1.57 -4.13 16.12
CA LEU A 38 -2.65 -4.38 15.15
C LEU A 38 -3.00 -3.10 14.38
N LEU A 39 -3.23 -1.99 15.09
CA LEU A 39 -3.55 -0.70 14.51
C LEU A 39 -2.45 -0.23 13.55
N GLU A 40 -1.18 -0.32 13.98
CA GLU A 40 -0.03 0.08 13.17
C GLU A 40 0.04 -0.74 11.88
N LYS A 41 -0.13 -2.06 11.95
CA LYS A 41 -0.18 -2.92 10.76
C LYS A 41 -1.32 -2.53 9.82
N THR A 42 -2.55 -2.46 10.33
CA THR A 42 -3.73 -2.14 9.52
C THR A 42 -3.61 -0.76 8.86
N LEU A 43 -3.02 0.21 9.57
CA LEU A 43 -2.79 1.54 9.03
C LEU A 43 -1.78 1.52 7.88
N ILE A 44 -0.69 0.75 8.00
CA ILE A 44 0.30 0.56 6.93
C ILE A 44 -0.37 -0.05 5.70
N ASP A 45 -1.10 -1.14 5.87
CA ASP A 45 -1.77 -1.86 4.78
C ASP A 45 -2.77 -0.93 4.06
N THR A 46 -3.55 -0.16 4.82
CA THR A 46 -4.52 0.80 4.26
C THR A 46 -3.82 1.93 3.50
N LEU A 47 -2.72 2.47 4.03
CA LEU A 47 -1.97 3.53 3.35
C LEU A 47 -1.26 3.02 2.09
N GLN A 48 -0.78 1.77 2.09
CA GLN A 48 -0.24 1.10 0.90
C GLN A 48 -1.28 1.02 -0.20
N GLN A 49 -2.48 0.54 0.13
CA GLN A 49 -3.58 0.47 -0.82
C GLN A 49 -3.91 1.85 -1.39
N LYS A 50 -4.08 2.87 -0.53
CA LYS A 50 -4.42 4.23 -0.97
C LYS A 50 -3.36 4.85 -1.87
N LYS A 51 -2.08 4.70 -1.54
CA LYS A 51 -0.99 5.21 -2.40
C LYS A 51 -0.93 4.46 -3.73
N SER A 52 -1.18 3.15 -3.74
CA SER A 52 -1.25 2.37 -4.99
C SER A 52 -2.41 2.85 -5.87
N GLU A 53 -3.59 3.06 -5.30
CA GLU A 53 -4.75 3.60 -6.01
C GLU A 53 -4.46 4.99 -6.59
N GLU A 54 -3.82 5.85 -5.81
CA GLU A 54 -3.43 7.19 -6.24
C GLU A 54 -2.39 7.14 -7.38
N TRP A 55 -1.37 6.29 -7.25
CA TRP A 55 -0.36 6.10 -8.29
C TRP A 55 -0.97 5.60 -9.60
N LEU A 56 -1.87 4.61 -9.54
CA LEU A 56 -2.59 4.10 -10.71
C LEU A 56 -3.41 5.20 -11.38
N LYS A 57 -4.09 6.04 -10.59
CA LYS A 57 -4.88 7.16 -11.11
C LYS A 57 -3.99 8.18 -11.83
N GLN A 58 -2.85 8.54 -11.24
CA GLN A 58 -1.90 9.50 -11.81
C GLN A 58 -1.22 8.95 -13.08
N ASN A 59 -0.90 7.66 -13.12
CA ASN A 59 -0.16 7.04 -14.21
C ASN A 59 -1.06 6.44 -15.29
N ARG A 60 -2.39 6.52 -15.16
CA ARG A 60 -3.35 5.92 -16.10
C ARG A 60 -3.10 6.33 -17.55
N SER A 61 -2.82 7.61 -17.80
CA SER A 61 -2.53 8.11 -19.15
C SER A 61 -1.22 7.54 -19.70
N ALA A 62 -0.16 7.54 -18.88
CA ALA A 62 1.13 6.98 -19.27
C ALA A 62 1.06 5.47 -19.54
N LEU A 63 0.32 4.73 -18.71
CA LEU A 63 0.05 3.30 -18.89
C LEU A 63 -0.74 3.04 -20.19
N HIS A 64 -1.75 3.86 -20.48
CA HIS A 64 -2.51 3.74 -21.74
C HIS A 64 -1.62 3.97 -22.96
N ALA A 65 -0.87 5.07 -22.97
CA ALA A 65 0.05 5.38 -24.07
C ALA A 65 1.13 4.31 -24.26
N TYR A 66 1.62 3.73 -23.16
CA TYR A 66 2.55 2.61 -23.20
C TYR A 66 1.89 1.35 -23.80
N ASN A 67 0.68 1.01 -23.36
CA ASN A 67 -0.07 -0.14 -23.88
C ASN A 67 -0.35 0.00 -25.38
N GLU A 68 -0.80 1.18 -25.84
CA GLU A 68 -1.00 1.46 -27.27
C GLU A 68 0.31 1.30 -28.06
N ARG A 69 1.44 1.78 -27.50
CA ARG A 69 2.76 1.61 -28.13
C ARG A 69 3.15 0.15 -28.25
N ILE A 70 2.85 -0.67 -27.24
CA ILE A 70 3.10 -2.12 -27.28
C ILE A 70 2.20 -2.82 -28.30
N GLU A 71 0.91 -2.47 -28.35
CA GLU A 71 0.00 -3.02 -29.35
C GLU A 71 0.43 -2.70 -30.78
N GLN A 72 0.92 -1.47 -31.02
CA GLN A 72 1.35 -1.03 -32.35
C GLN A 72 2.74 -1.54 -32.75
N ARG A 73 3.68 -1.66 -31.81
CA ARG A 73 5.11 -1.87 -32.11
C ARG A 73 5.71 -3.14 -31.51
N GLY A 74 4.91 -3.92 -30.79
CA GLY A 74 5.37 -5.07 -30.02
C GLY A 74 6.18 -4.68 -28.78
N VAL A 75 6.53 -5.67 -27.96
CA VAL A 75 7.50 -5.50 -26.88
C VAL A 75 8.92 -5.61 -27.43
N PHE A 76 9.87 -4.96 -26.78
CA PHE A 76 11.29 -4.98 -27.18
C PHE A 76 11.85 -6.40 -27.34
N SER A 77 11.37 -7.35 -26.54
CA SER A 77 11.82 -8.74 -26.53
C SER A 77 11.10 -9.65 -27.53
N ASP A 78 10.12 -9.17 -28.31
CA ASP A 78 9.32 -10.02 -29.21
C ASP A 78 10.19 -10.76 -30.24
N GLY A 79 11.29 -10.14 -30.70
CA GLY A 79 12.25 -10.78 -31.61
C GLY A 79 13.34 -11.63 -30.94
N LEU A 80 13.41 -11.65 -29.60
CA LEU A 80 14.50 -12.28 -28.84
C LEU A 80 14.06 -13.56 -28.12
N ARG A 81 12.76 -13.85 -28.06
CA ARG A 81 12.23 -15.07 -27.44
C ARG A 81 12.38 -16.25 -28.41
N ARG A 82 13.31 -17.17 -28.13
CA ARG A 82 13.37 -18.51 -28.73
C ARG A 82 12.84 -19.53 -27.72
N PHE A 83 11.96 -20.43 -28.14
CA PHE A 83 11.46 -21.56 -27.36
C PHE A 83 12.33 -22.80 -27.64
#